data_AF-A0A6J6YRA5-F1
#
_entry.id   AF-A0A6J6YRA5-F1
#
_cell.length_a   1.000
_cell.length_b   1.000
_cell.length_c   1.000
_cell.angle_alpha   90.00
_cell.angle_beta   90.00
_cell.angle_gamma   90.00
#
_symmetry.space_group_name_H-M   'P 1'
#
loop_
_entity.id
_entity.type
_entity.pdbx_description
1 polymer ?
#
loop_
_entity_poly.entity_id
_entity_poly.type
_entity_poly.pdbx_seq_one_letter_code
_entity_poly.pdbx_strand_id
1 'polypeptide(L)'
;MGIDNHFDVIVVGAGISGIGAAYHLQTMSPKSTYQILEGRADFGGTWDLFRYPGIRSDSDMHTLGYRFKPWTADKSIADGPRILDYLRETITENSIDKKIRYNQQVTKAQWSSEDSRWSLTVTDKVSDEVKTFTCGYLFMCSGYYSYKQGFTPEFAGVEKFKGKVVHPQQWPQDLYYKNKRVVVIGSGATAMTLVPAMANDVAEITLLQRSPTYVISRPSVDPFAKRMRRIWPKKIAYALTRVENTTRQQELYKLCREAPEGVKSVLIDAVRAELGADFDVDKHFTPTYKPWDQRMCLVPDSDLFVALRSNKAKVVTDTIKTFTETGIQLDSGEHLEADIVVTATGLNLCTLGEMEFVVDSQPVDFAKTWTYKGFAFSGIPNLASSWGYINASWTLRADLTCEYVCRLLNHMRKTKTTSCTPTLRKIDQDMPQRNWLEDFTSGYMKRMMHKMPRQGDHEPWINPQNYELDKKMFRKSPIDDGVMLFTN
;
A
#
# COMPACT_ATOMS: atom_id res chain seq x y z
N MET A 1 -21.41 23.43 -26.07
CA MET A 1 -20.17 22.72 -26.48
C MET A 1 -19.99 21.59 -25.48
N GLY A 2 -20.16 20.34 -25.90
CA GLY A 2 -20.01 19.19 -25.00
C GLY A 2 -18.57 19.14 -24.48
N ILE A 3 -18.39 18.90 -23.18
CA ILE A 3 -17.07 18.64 -22.61
C ILE A 3 -16.56 17.36 -23.26
N ASP A 4 -15.49 17.46 -24.05
CA ASP A 4 -14.82 16.29 -24.59
C ASP A 4 -14.24 15.48 -23.41
N ASN A 5 -14.75 14.26 -23.20
CA ASN A 5 -14.29 13.34 -22.16
C ASN A 5 -13.21 12.39 -22.68
N HIS A 6 -12.55 12.75 -23.78
CA HIS A 6 -11.37 12.06 -24.31
C HIS A 6 -10.07 12.66 -23.78
N PHE A 7 -9.12 11.79 -23.41
CA PHE A 7 -7.77 12.17 -22.97
C PHE A 7 -6.72 11.21 -23.53
N ASP A 8 -5.47 11.64 -23.69
CA ASP A 8 -4.39 10.69 -24.04
C ASP A 8 -4.19 9.68 -22.91
N VAL A 9 -4.27 10.14 -21.64
CA VAL A 9 -4.09 9.29 -20.46
C VAL A 9 -5.20 9.54 -19.44
N ILE A 10 -5.86 8.48 -18.96
CA ILE A 10 -6.66 8.55 -17.73
C ILE A 10 -5.91 7.85 -16.59
N VAL A 11 -5.77 8.57 -15.48
CA VAL A 11 -5.23 8.04 -14.23
C VAL A 11 -6.41 7.75 -13.30
N VAL A 12 -6.50 6.53 -12.75
CA VAL A 12 -7.57 6.17 -11.82
C VAL A 12 -7.03 6.16 -10.39
N GLY A 13 -7.51 7.08 -9.56
CA GLY A 13 -7.13 7.28 -8.15
C GLY A 13 -6.25 8.51 -7.93
N ALA A 14 -6.61 9.34 -6.96
CA ALA A 14 -5.89 10.53 -6.49
C ALA A 14 -5.17 10.28 -5.15
N GLY A 15 -4.71 9.05 -4.92
CA GLY A 15 -3.78 8.72 -3.85
C GLY A 15 -2.33 9.12 -4.20
N ILE A 16 -1.38 8.72 -3.35
CA ILE A 16 0.05 9.02 -3.52
C ILE A 16 0.59 8.57 -4.90
N SER A 17 0.13 7.45 -5.45
CA SER A 17 0.54 7.01 -6.79
C SER A 17 0.00 7.92 -7.90
N GLY A 18 -1.28 8.31 -7.85
CA GLY A 18 -1.90 9.11 -8.90
C GLY A 18 -1.42 10.55 -8.94
N ILE A 19 -1.18 11.14 -7.76
CA ILE A 19 -0.55 12.47 -7.65
C ILE A 19 0.88 12.43 -8.21
N GLY A 20 1.64 11.36 -7.89
CA GLY A 20 2.95 11.12 -8.47
C GLY A 20 2.90 10.97 -9.99
N ALA A 21 1.93 10.22 -10.52
CA ALA A 21 1.73 10.04 -11.95
C ALA A 21 1.43 11.37 -12.66
N ALA A 22 0.57 12.22 -12.09
CA ALA A 22 0.28 13.54 -12.65
C ALA A 22 1.53 14.41 -12.79
N TYR A 23 2.36 14.51 -11.74
CA TYR A 23 3.61 15.27 -11.81
C TYR A 23 4.52 14.76 -12.93
N HIS A 24 4.70 13.44 -13.04
CA HIS A 24 5.55 12.85 -14.08
C HIS A 24 4.96 13.06 -15.48
N LEU A 25 3.65 12.91 -15.66
CA LEU A 25 2.99 13.19 -16.95
C LEU A 25 3.18 14.65 -17.37
N GLN A 26 2.98 15.61 -16.46
CA GLN A 26 3.19 17.04 -16.72
C GLN A 26 4.63 17.37 -17.10
N THR A 27 5.61 16.74 -16.46
CA THR A 27 7.04 17.09 -16.61
C THR A 27 7.77 16.30 -17.69
N MET A 28 7.43 15.02 -17.85
CA MET A 28 8.13 14.09 -18.75
C MET A 28 7.34 13.80 -20.03
N SER A 29 6.02 13.94 -20.02
CA SER A 29 5.16 13.75 -21.20
C SER A 29 4.20 14.94 -21.43
N PRO A 30 4.71 16.20 -21.47
CA PRO A 30 3.88 17.41 -21.49
C PRO A 30 2.96 17.55 -22.71
N LYS A 31 3.19 16.75 -23.76
CA LYS A 31 2.36 16.72 -24.98
C LYS A 31 1.12 15.84 -24.83
N SER A 32 1.02 15.04 -23.78
CA SER A 32 -0.11 14.16 -23.51
C SER A 32 -1.10 14.83 -22.56
N THR A 33 -2.34 14.94 -22.99
CA THR A 33 -3.47 15.34 -22.14
C THR A 33 -3.76 14.25 -21.12
N TYR A 34 -4.14 14.63 -19.90
CA TYR A 34 -4.54 13.66 -18.89
C TYR A 34 -5.60 14.18 -17.94
N GLN A 35 -6.30 13.25 -17.31
CA GLN A 35 -7.29 13.48 -16.26
C GLN A 35 -7.15 12.38 -15.18
N ILE A 36 -7.19 12.78 -13.91
CA ILE A 36 -7.35 11.87 -12.77
C ILE A 36 -8.85 11.75 -12.46
N LEU A 37 -9.33 10.52 -12.31
CA LEU A 37 -10.66 10.20 -11.78
C LEU A 37 -10.51 9.57 -10.39
N GLU A 38 -11.14 10.16 -9.38
CA GLU A 38 -11.13 9.69 -7.98
C GLU A 38 -12.55 9.41 -7.51
N GLY A 39 -12.80 8.19 -7.03
CA GLY A 39 -14.13 7.77 -6.54
C GLY A 39 -14.46 8.29 -5.15
N ARG A 40 -13.51 8.86 -4.43
CA ARG A 40 -13.72 9.54 -3.14
C ARG A 40 -13.98 11.03 -3.34
N ALA A 41 -14.50 11.67 -2.30
CA ALA A 41 -14.77 13.10 -2.27
C ALA A 41 -13.50 13.96 -2.10
N ASP A 42 -12.37 13.34 -1.74
CA ASP A 42 -11.10 14.01 -1.47
C ASP A 42 -9.91 13.15 -1.94
N PHE A 43 -8.73 13.77 -2.03
CA PHE A 43 -7.48 13.12 -2.43
C PHE A 43 -6.83 12.40 -1.24
N GLY A 44 -5.79 11.61 -1.51
CA GLY A 44 -4.91 11.04 -0.49
C GLY A 44 -5.03 9.53 -0.32
N GLY A 45 -6.07 8.90 -0.87
CA GLY A 45 -6.23 7.44 -0.87
C GLY A 45 -6.22 6.87 0.55
N THR A 46 -5.22 6.07 0.90
CA THR A 46 -4.99 5.52 2.25
C THR A 46 -5.15 6.55 3.37
N TRP A 47 -4.54 7.72 3.18
CA TRP A 47 -4.47 8.76 4.21
C TRP A 47 -5.80 9.48 4.41
N ASP A 48 -6.67 9.43 3.39
CA ASP A 48 -8.04 9.92 3.45
C ASP A 48 -9.03 8.85 3.93
N LEU A 49 -8.78 7.59 3.61
CA LEU A 49 -9.64 6.47 4.01
C LEU A 49 -9.55 6.18 5.52
N PHE A 50 -8.33 6.01 6.04
CA PHE A 50 -8.15 5.61 7.43
C PHE A 50 -8.18 6.82 8.36
N ARG A 51 -9.12 6.81 9.31
CA ARG A 51 -9.36 7.91 10.26
C ARG A 51 -9.17 7.53 11.73
N TYR A 52 -8.65 6.34 11.98
CA TYR A 52 -8.45 5.85 13.34
C TYR A 52 -7.29 6.59 14.04
N PRO A 53 -7.30 6.70 15.39
CA PRO A 53 -6.27 7.40 16.15
C PRO A 53 -4.85 6.87 15.89
N GLY A 54 -3.91 7.80 15.71
CA GLY A 54 -2.50 7.48 15.54
C GLY A 54 -2.09 7.05 14.13
N ILE A 55 -3.01 6.99 13.16
CA ILE A 55 -2.70 6.64 11.76
C ILE A 55 -1.40 7.32 11.30
N ARG A 56 -0.46 6.52 10.79
CA ARG A 56 0.92 6.92 10.46
C ARG A 56 1.51 6.00 9.41
N SER A 57 2.59 6.45 8.79
CA SER A 57 3.43 5.59 7.95
C SER A 57 4.30 4.66 8.80
N ASP A 58 4.53 3.44 8.31
CA ASP A 58 5.56 2.53 8.80
C ASP A 58 6.90 2.70 8.07
N SER A 59 6.90 3.52 7.02
CA SER A 59 8.03 3.84 6.17
C SER A 59 8.47 5.29 6.41
N ASP A 60 9.76 5.56 6.32
CA ASP A 60 10.28 6.91 6.48
C ASP A 60 9.86 7.80 5.29
N MET A 61 9.53 9.07 5.56
CA MET A 61 9.15 10.02 4.52
C MET A 61 10.32 10.45 3.61
N HIS A 62 11.57 10.09 3.92
CA HIS A 62 12.68 10.31 2.99
C HIS A 62 12.63 9.34 1.80
N THR A 63 12.08 8.14 2.00
CA THR A 63 11.87 7.14 0.95
C THR A 63 10.42 7.07 0.46
N LEU A 64 9.43 7.29 1.35
CA LEU A 64 8.01 7.35 0.99
C LEU A 64 7.62 8.69 0.33
N GLY A 65 8.27 9.80 0.67
CA GLY A 65 8.10 11.05 -0.08
C GLY A 65 8.57 10.92 -1.53
N TYR A 66 8.02 11.75 -2.40
CA TYR A 66 8.41 11.84 -3.80
C TYR A 66 9.86 12.29 -3.94
N ARG A 67 10.58 11.71 -4.91
CA ARG A 67 11.94 12.14 -5.24
C ARG A 67 12.00 13.63 -5.64
N PHE A 68 10.96 14.13 -6.30
CA PHE A 68 10.88 15.52 -6.78
C PHE A 68 10.39 16.52 -5.73
N LYS A 69 9.77 16.07 -4.63
CA LYS A 69 9.36 16.91 -3.50
C LYS A 69 9.94 16.37 -2.19
N PRO A 70 11.16 16.77 -1.83
CA PRO A 70 11.82 16.32 -0.61
C PRO A 70 11.01 16.56 0.66
N TRP A 71 10.99 15.58 1.56
CA TRP A 71 10.42 15.75 2.90
C TRP A 71 11.34 16.61 3.78
N THR A 72 10.79 17.71 4.29
CA THR A 72 11.54 18.74 5.04
C THR A 72 11.28 18.72 6.54
N ALA A 73 10.19 18.12 7.01
CA ALA A 73 9.92 18.02 8.44
C ALA A 73 10.94 17.10 9.14
N ASP A 74 11.08 17.26 10.46
CA ASP A 74 12.06 16.50 11.26
C ASP A 74 11.61 15.08 11.56
N LYS A 75 10.32 14.87 11.83
CA LYS A 75 9.75 13.53 11.98
C LYS A 75 9.68 12.87 10.61
N SER A 76 10.46 11.81 10.41
CA SER A 76 10.46 11.01 9.19
C SER A 76 9.37 9.94 9.24
N ILE A 77 9.01 9.45 10.42
CA ILE A 77 7.80 8.65 10.65
C ILE A 77 6.64 9.63 10.87
N ALA A 78 5.93 9.94 9.79
CA ALA A 78 4.88 10.95 9.77
C ALA A 78 3.49 10.37 10.07
N ASP A 79 2.67 11.15 10.76
CA ASP A 79 1.26 10.89 10.95
C ASP A 79 0.46 11.18 9.66
N GLY A 80 -0.74 10.60 9.57
CA GLY A 80 -1.62 10.72 8.41
C GLY A 80 -1.93 12.17 8.02
N PRO A 81 -2.27 13.07 8.96
CA PRO A 81 -2.51 14.49 8.66
C PRO A 81 -1.31 15.16 7.99
N ARG A 82 -0.08 14.98 8.50
CA ARG A 82 1.10 15.58 7.87
C ARG A 82 1.38 15.00 6.48
N ILE A 83 1.07 13.73 6.25
CA ILE A 83 1.18 13.14 4.91
C ILE A 83 0.14 13.74 3.96
N LEU A 84 -1.10 13.94 4.42
CA LEU A 84 -2.13 14.65 3.64
C LEU A 84 -1.70 16.09 3.30
N ASP A 85 -1.13 16.82 4.26
CA ASP A 85 -0.62 18.18 4.02
C ASP A 85 0.48 18.18 2.96
N TYR A 86 1.43 17.24 3.05
CA TYR A 86 2.48 17.06 2.04
C TYR A 86 1.91 16.77 0.64
N LEU A 87 0.88 15.92 0.55
CA LEU A 87 0.20 15.64 -0.72
C LEU A 87 -0.55 16.88 -1.24
N ARG A 88 -1.22 17.62 -0.35
CA ARG A 88 -1.91 18.87 -0.69
C ARG A 88 -0.95 19.91 -1.25
N GLU A 89 0.18 20.11 -0.57
CA GLU A 89 1.24 21.00 -1.06
C GLU A 89 1.74 20.56 -2.43
N THR A 90 1.95 19.25 -2.63
CA THR A 90 2.37 18.69 -3.93
C THR A 90 1.36 19.02 -5.03
N ILE A 91 0.07 18.85 -4.74
CA ILE A 91 -1.01 19.12 -5.69
C ILE A 91 -1.01 20.61 -6.05
N THR A 92 -1.01 21.49 -5.05
CA THR A 92 -1.10 22.94 -5.23
C THR A 92 0.12 23.51 -5.97
N GLU A 93 1.34 23.13 -5.57
CA GLU A 93 2.59 23.60 -6.19
C GLU A 93 2.68 23.24 -7.68
N ASN A 94 2.02 22.16 -8.10
CA ASN A 94 2.08 21.63 -9.47
C ASN A 94 0.75 21.80 -10.24
N SER A 95 -0.21 22.55 -9.68
CA SER A 95 -1.55 22.78 -10.28
C SER A 95 -2.28 21.48 -10.71
N ILE A 96 -2.11 20.41 -9.93
CA ILE A 96 -2.71 19.09 -10.20
C ILE A 96 -4.20 19.08 -9.82
N ASP A 97 -4.64 20.00 -8.97
CA ASP A 97 -6.03 20.17 -8.52
C ASP A 97 -7.01 20.25 -9.71
N LYS A 98 -6.62 21.00 -10.74
CA LYS A 98 -7.41 21.20 -11.98
C LYS A 98 -7.53 19.92 -12.84
N LYS A 99 -6.78 18.88 -12.48
CA LYS A 99 -6.69 17.61 -13.20
C LYS A 99 -7.29 16.46 -12.39
N ILE A 100 -7.95 16.73 -11.27
CA ILE A 100 -8.65 15.71 -10.48
C ILE A 100 -10.17 15.94 -10.58
N ARG A 101 -10.92 14.90 -10.95
CA ARG A 101 -12.38 14.87 -10.80
C ARG A 101 -12.72 13.91 -9.67
N TYR A 102 -13.20 14.47 -8.56
CA TYR A 102 -13.66 13.73 -7.39
C TYR A 102 -15.05 13.14 -7.58
N ASN A 103 -15.40 12.19 -6.72
CA ASN A 103 -16.65 11.43 -6.76
C ASN A 103 -16.90 10.68 -8.09
N GLN A 104 -15.87 10.51 -8.93
CA GLN A 104 -15.94 9.81 -10.21
C GLN A 104 -15.49 8.36 -10.02
N GLN A 105 -16.42 7.46 -9.72
CA GLN A 105 -16.13 6.05 -9.56
C GLN A 105 -16.10 5.35 -10.91
N VAL A 106 -14.92 4.94 -11.36
CA VAL A 106 -14.79 4.05 -12.52
C VAL A 106 -15.24 2.66 -12.12
N THR A 107 -16.15 2.06 -12.90
CA THR A 107 -16.72 0.73 -12.62
C THR A 107 -16.35 -0.30 -13.69
N LYS A 108 -16.10 0.15 -14.93
CA LYS A 108 -15.76 -0.69 -16.06
C LYS A 108 -14.76 0.00 -16.99
N ALA A 109 -13.83 -0.78 -17.54
CA ALA A 109 -12.89 -0.36 -18.58
C ALA A 109 -12.94 -1.34 -19.76
N GLN A 110 -13.20 -0.83 -20.96
CA GLN A 110 -13.31 -1.63 -22.18
C GLN A 110 -12.34 -1.14 -23.24
N TRP A 111 -11.41 -1.99 -23.66
CA TRP A 111 -10.54 -1.72 -24.79
C TRP A 111 -11.22 -2.11 -26.09
N SER A 112 -11.09 -1.25 -27.11
CA SER A 112 -11.42 -1.51 -28.50
C SER A 112 -10.15 -1.45 -29.33
N SER A 113 -9.78 -2.58 -29.95
CA SER A 113 -8.64 -2.65 -30.87
C SER A 113 -8.92 -1.97 -32.20
N GLU A 114 -10.19 -1.88 -32.62
CA GLU A 114 -10.60 -1.10 -33.80
C GLU A 114 -10.34 0.40 -33.59
N ASP A 115 -10.61 0.89 -32.39
CA ASP A 115 -10.46 2.31 -32.03
C ASP A 115 -9.11 2.66 -31.38
N SER A 116 -8.31 1.66 -31.05
CA SER A 116 -7.08 1.75 -30.26
C SER A 116 -7.24 2.61 -28.99
N ARG A 117 -8.35 2.42 -28.24
CA ARG A 117 -8.63 3.18 -27.01
C ARG A 117 -9.43 2.41 -25.96
N TRP A 118 -9.29 2.84 -24.71
CA TRP A 118 -10.14 2.46 -23.59
C TRP A 118 -11.38 3.34 -23.51
N SER A 119 -12.54 2.73 -23.25
CA SER A 119 -13.79 3.40 -22.82
C SER A 119 -14.09 3.02 -21.37
N LEU A 120 -14.28 4.02 -20.53
CA LEU A 120 -14.49 3.88 -19.09
C LEU A 120 -15.93 4.24 -18.74
N THR A 121 -16.63 3.35 -18.05
CA THR A 121 -17.91 3.65 -17.41
C THR A 121 -17.63 4.27 -16.05
N VAL A 122 -18.13 5.48 -15.82
CA VAL A 122 -17.85 6.28 -14.64
C VAL A 122 -19.16 6.72 -14.01
N THR A 123 -19.38 6.34 -12.76
CA THR A 123 -20.53 6.80 -11.96
C THR A 123 -20.11 8.00 -11.12
N ASP A 124 -20.81 9.12 -11.29
CA ASP A 124 -20.73 10.25 -10.37
C ASP A 124 -21.48 9.91 -9.08
N LYS A 125 -20.77 9.80 -7.95
CA LYS A 125 -21.37 9.39 -6.68
C LYS A 125 -22.19 10.47 -5.99
N VAL A 126 -22.22 11.70 -6.52
CA VAL A 126 -23.05 12.78 -6.00
C VAL A 126 -24.38 12.84 -6.75
N SER A 127 -24.36 12.70 -8.08
CA SER A 127 -25.57 12.77 -8.91
C SER A 127 -26.14 11.42 -9.35
N ASP A 128 -25.43 10.32 -9.09
CA ASP A 128 -25.69 8.97 -9.63
C ASP A 128 -25.68 8.88 -11.17
N GLU A 129 -25.20 9.93 -11.84
CA GLU A 129 -25.11 9.98 -13.30
C GLU A 129 -23.97 9.07 -13.80
N VAL A 130 -24.26 8.26 -14.82
CA VAL A 130 -23.27 7.42 -15.48
C VAL A 130 -22.76 8.12 -16.75
N LYS A 131 -21.45 8.30 -16.83
CA LYS A 131 -20.74 8.95 -17.95
C LYS A 131 -19.73 8.01 -18.56
N THR A 132 -19.45 8.23 -19.86
CA THR A 132 -18.34 7.60 -20.54
C THR A 132 -17.17 8.56 -20.66
N PHE A 133 -15.99 8.08 -20.27
CA PHE A 133 -14.71 8.71 -20.57
C PHE A 133 -13.90 7.81 -21.50
N THR A 134 -13.03 8.38 -22.32
CA THR A 134 -12.17 7.57 -23.19
C THR A 134 -10.72 7.98 -23.07
N CYS A 135 -9.80 7.03 -23.24
CA CYS A 135 -8.38 7.33 -23.30
C CYS A 135 -7.55 6.39 -24.16
N GLY A 136 -6.46 6.91 -24.72
CA GLY A 136 -5.46 6.08 -25.40
C GLY A 136 -4.74 5.15 -24.42
N TYR A 137 -4.38 5.65 -23.22
CA TYR A 137 -3.65 4.89 -22.21
C TYR A 137 -4.31 4.98 -20.83
N LEU A 138 -4.46 3.82 -20.18
CA LEU A 138 -5.05 3.73 -18.85
C LEU A 138 -3.97 3.46 -17.80
N PHE A 139 -3.88 4.33 -16.79
CA PHE A 139 -2.90 4.22 -15.71
C PHE A 139 -3.60 4.04 -14.35
N MET A 140 -3.59 2.81 -13.87
CA MET A 140 -4.26 2.41 -12.64
C MET A 140 -3.42 2.77 -11.41
N CYS A 141 -3.91 3.74 -10.63
CA CYS A 141 -3.32 4.22 -9.38
C CYS A 141 -4.28 4.04 -8.19
N SER A 142 -5.21 3.09 -8.30
CA SER A 142 -6.33 2.86 -7.38
C SER A 142 -5.95 2.22 -6.04
N GLY A 143 -4.67 1.89 -5.83
CA GLY A 143 -4.24 1.09 -4.69
C GLY A 143 -4.62 -0.39 -4.83
N TYR A 144 -4.46 -1.13 -3.74
CA TYR A 144 -4.50 -2.60 -3.75
C TYR A 144 -5.51 -3.23 -2.79
N TYR A 145 -6.31 -2.43 -2.11
CA TYR A 145 -7.32 -2.92 -1.18
C TYR A 145 -8.68 -2.28 -1.46
N SER A 146 -9.73 -3.06 -1.22
CA SER A 146 -11.11 -2.63 -1.41
C SER A 146 -11.44 -1.51 -0.43
N TYR A 147 -12.03 -0.44 -0.94
CA TYR A 147 -12.58 0.63 -0.11
C TYR A 147 -13.97 0.28 0.45
N LYS A 148 -14.63 -0.77 -0.05
CA LYS A 148 -15.97 -1.17 0.38
C LYS A 148 -15.97 -1.66 1.82
N GLN A 149 -15.03 -2.53 2.17
CA GLN A 149 -14.90 -3.07 3.53
C GLN A 149 -13.53 -3.69 3.79
N GLY A 150 -13.11 -3.68 5.05
CA GLY A 150 -11.93 -4.41 5.51
C GLY A 150 -12.22 -5.89 5.77
N PHE A 151 -11.17 -6.65 6.07
CA PHE A 151 -11.33 -8.08 6.36
C PHE A 151 -11.67 -8.27 7.84
N THR A 152 -12.86 -8.79 8.11
CA THR A 152 -13.29 -9.22 9.45
C THR A 152 -13.57 -10.72 9.39
N PRO A 153 -12.88 -11.56 10.17
CA PRO A 153 -13.24 -12.97 10.26
C PRO A 153 -14.60 -13.12 10.97
N GLU A 154 -15.21 -14.28 10.80
CA GLU A 154 -16.41 -14.60 11.57
C GLU A 154 -16.06 -14.78 13.05
N PHE A 155 -16.83 -14.14 13.92
CA PHE A 155 -16.69 -14.24 15.38
C PHE A 155 -17.97 -14.83 15.95
N ALA A 156 -17.86 -16.01 16.55
CA ALA A 156 -19.02 -16.67 17.18
C ALA A 156 -19.57 -15.80 18.33
N GLY A 157 -20.88 -15.56 18.37
CA GLY A 157 -21.53 -14.83 19.46
C GLY A 157 -21.42 -13.31 19.38
N VAL A 158 -20.85 -12.74 18.30
CA VAL A 158 -20.63 -11.29 18.17
C VAL A 158 -21.93 -10.50 18.28
N GLU A 159 -23.05 -11.08 17.85
CA GLU A 159 -24.40 -10.54 17.95
C GLU A 159 -24.89 -10.37 19.40
N LYS A 160 -24.28 -11.08 20.36
CA LYS A 160 -24.64 -10.98 21.78
C LYS A 160 -23.94 -9.82 22.49
N PHE A 161 -22.83 -9.32 21.92
CA PHE A 161 -22.03 -8.30 22.55
C PHE A 161 -22.80 -6.99 22.66
N LYS A 162 -22.97 -6.48 23.88
CA LYS A 162 -23.74 -5.24 24.14
C LYS A 162 -22.92 -3.96 23.93
N GLY A 163 -21.60 -4.10 23.79
CA GLY A 163 -20.69 -2.99 23.48
C GLY A 163 -20.64 -2.65 21.99
N LYS A 164 -19.68 -1.80 21.61
CA LYS A 164 -19.48 -1.40 20.21
C LYS A 164 -18.38 -2.22 19.53
N VAL A 165 -18.66 -2.79 18.35
CA VAL A 165 -17.62 -3.37 17.48
C VAL A 165 -17.26 -2.36 16.39
N VAL A 166 -15.97 -2.06 16.25
CA VAL A 166 -15.48 -1.03 15.33
C VAL A 166 -14.37 -1.60 14.44
N HIS A 167 -14.52 -1.47 13.13
CA HIS A 167 -13.45 -1.81 12.19
C HIS A 167 -12.62 -0.56 11.83
N PRO A 168 -11.27 -0.58 11.91
CA PRO A 168 -10.44 0.62 11.66
C PRO A 168 -10.62 1.31 10.31
N GLN A 169 -10.97 0.55 9.25
CA GLN A 169 -11.27 1.11 7.93
C GLN A 169 -12.52 1.99 7.89
N GLN A 170 -13.45 1.80 8.82
CA GLN A 170 -14.73 2.51 8.92
C GLN A 170 -14.85 3.16 10.30
N TRP A 171 -13.78 3.81 10.74
CA TRP A 171 -13.70 4.42 12.06
C TRP A 171 -14.76 5.52 12.23
N PRO A 172 -15.69 5.43 13.20
CA PRO A 172 -16.69 6.46 13.43
C PRO A 172 -16.04 7.75 13.95
N GLN A 173 -16.41 8.90 13.36
CA GLN A 173 -15.83 10.20 13.72
C GLN A 173 -16.17 10.61 15.16
N ASP A 174 -17.31 10.17 15.67
CA ASP A 174 -17.86 10.50 16.99
C ASP A 174 -17.65 9.37 18.02
N LEU A 175 -16.76 8.41 17.75
CA LEU A 175 -16.51 7.31 18.68
C LEU A 175 -15.91 7.81 19.99
N TYR A 176 -16.73 7.83 21.05
CA TYR A 176 -16.28 8.13 22.40
C TYR A 176 -15.71 6.87 23.08
N TYR A 177 -14.39 6.84 23.27
CA TYR A 177 -13.67 5.74 23.94
C TYR A 177 -13.01 6.15 25.26
N LYS A 178 -13.16 7.40 25.71
CA LYS A 178 -12.53 7.86 26.95
C LYS A 178 -13.10 7.12 28.16
N ASN A 179 -12.22 6.66 29.06
CA ASN A 179 -12.53 5.84 30.23
C ASN A 179 -13.29 4.53 29.91
N LYS A 180 -13.21 4.02 28.69
CA LYS A 180 -13.80 2.72 28.29
C LYS A 180 -12.77 1.59 28.39
N ARG A 181 -13.25 0.36 28.55
CA ARG A 181 -12.44 -0.86 28.34
C ARG A 181 -12.45 -1.20 26.86
N VAL A 182 -11.27 -1.30 26.26
CA VAL A 182 -11.11 -1.51 24.81
C VAL A 182 -10.29 -2.77 24.54
N VAL A 183 -10.81 -3.68 23.72
CA VAL A 183 -10.02 -4.81 23.20
C VAL A 183 -9.73 -4.58 21.73
N VAL A 184 -8.46 -4.56 21.35
CA VAL A 184 -8.01 -4.44 19.96
C VAL A 184 -7.58 -5.81 19.46
N ILE A 185 -8.34 -6.37 18.52
CA ILE A 185 -8.08 -7.70 17.93
C ILE A 185 -7.15 -7.54 16.71
N GLY A 186 -5.98 -8.16 16.78
CA GLY A 186 -5.01 -8.24 15.68
C GLY A 186 -3.60 -7.91 16.13
N SER A 187 -2.61 -8.32 15.34
CA SER A 187 -1.18 -8.04 15.60
C SER A 187 -0.52 -7.25 14.48
N GLY A 188 -1.29 -6.73 13.51
CA GLY A 188 -0.76 -5.96 12.39
C GLY A 188 -0.43 -4.51 12.75
N ALA A 189 0.09 -3.77 11.77
CA ALA A 189 0.49 -2.38 11.92
C ALA A 189 -0.65 -1.49 12.48
N THR A 190 -1.90 -1.75 12.09
CA THR A 190 -3.08 -1.02 12.62
C THR A 190 -3.23 -1.19 14.12
N ALA A 191 -3.08 -2.40 14.66
CA ALA A 191 -3.18 -2.66 16.09
C ALA A 191 -2.01 -2.01 16.86
N MET A 192 -0.79 -2.16 16.34
CA MET A 192 0.42 -1.55 16.91
C MET A 192 0.40 0.00 16.88
N THR A 193 -0.48 0.57 16.07
CA THR A 193 -0.70 2.02 16.00
C THR A 193 -1.79 2.47 16.97
N LEU A 194 -2.92 1.74 17.00
CA LEU A 194 -4.08 2.10 17.82
C LEU A 194 -3.81 2.00 19.31
N VAL A 195 -3.18 0.90 19.76
CA VAL A 195 -2.97 0.64 21.17
C VAL A 195 -2.23 1.78 21.86
N PRO A 196 -1.01 2.18 21.44
CA PRO A 196 -0.31 3.29 22.09
C PRO A 196 -1.03 4.64 21.92
N ALA A 197 -1.72 4.86 20.80
CA ALA A 197 -2.44 6.11 20.56
C ALA A 197 -3.66 6.30 21.46
N MET A 198 -4.28 5.20 21.93
CA MET A 198 -5.49 5.23 22.77
C MET A 198 -5.20 4.99 24.26
N ALA A 199 -4.05 4.40 24.61
CA ALA A 199 -3.76 3.89 25.95
C ALA A 199 -3.89 4.92 27.09
N ASN A 200 -3.69 6.21 26.83
CA ASN A 200 -3.81 7.26 27.85
C ASN A 200 -5.24 7.76 28.08
N ASP A 201 -6.15 7.50 27.14
CA ASP A 201 -7.52 8.04 27.18
C ASP A 201 -8.55 7.00 27.68
N VAL A 202 -8.24 5.72 27.53
CA VAL A 202 -9.10 4.58 27.90
C VAL A 202 -8.91 4.18 29.37
N ALA A 203 -9.88 3.47 29.94
CA ALA A 203 -9.74 2.91 31.29
C ALA A 203 -8.80 1.69 31.28
N GLU A 204 -8.94 0.84 30.27
CA GLU A 204 -8.07 -0.30 30.01
C GLU A 204 -8.04 -0.56 28.50
N ILE A 205 -6.88 -0.92 27.96
CA ILE A 205 -6.76 -1.39 26.58
C ILE A 205 -5.93 -2.67 26.50
N THR A 206 -6.49 -3.66 25.82
CA THR A 206 -5.87 -4.97 25.64
C THR A 206 -5.67 -5.25 24.16
N LEU A 207 -4.42 -5.48 23.76
CA LEU A 207 -4.05 -6.03 22.47
C LEU A 207 -4.29 -7.55 22.49
N LEU A 208 -5.35 -8.01 21.85
CA LEU A 208 -5.62 -9.44 21.68
C LEU A 208 -5.08 -9.90 20.33
N GLN A 209 -4.13 -10.84 20.35
CA GLN A 209 -3.53 -11.38 19.15
C GLN A 209 -3.55 -12.91 19.13
N ARG A 210 -3.86 -13.49 17.97
CA ARG A 210 -3.76 -14.94 17.77
C ARG A 210 -2.32 -15.40 17.58
N SER A 211 -1.57 -14.63 16.80
CA SER A 211 -0.19 -14.94 16.45
C SER A 211 0.62 -13.64 16.54
N PRO A 212 1.74 -13.63 17.28
CA PRO A 212 2.61 -12.46 17.35
C PRO A 212 3.16 -12.07 15.98
N THR A 213 3.55 -10.80 15.85
CA THR A 213 4.32 -10.27 14.71
C THR A 213 5.69 -9.81 15.16
N TYR A 214 6.61 -9.65 14.22
CA TYR A 214 7.88 -8.98 14.51
C TYR A 214 7.65 -7.47 14.68
N VAL A 215 8.16 -6.93 15.78
CA VAL A 215 8.06 -5.52 16.13
C VAL A 215 9.47 -4.92 16.22
N ILE A 216 9.68 -3.76 15.60
CA ILE A 216 10.92 -2.99 15.71
C ILE A 216 10.59 -1.61 16.29
N SER A 217 11.35 -1.18 17.30
CA SER A 217 11.36 0.23 17.71
C SER A 217 12.38 1.05 16.93
N ARG A 218 11.99 2.23 16.44
CA ARG A 218 12.90 3.21 15.84
C ARG A 218 12.51 4.63 16.26
N PRO A 219 13.49 5.57 16.32
CA PRO A 219 13.16 6.97 16.57
C PRO A 219 12.33 7.54 15.42
N SER A 220 11.35 8.37 15.75
CA SER A 220 10.53 9.07 14.73
C SER A 220 11.31 10.15 13.99
N VAL A 221 12.41 10.63 14.56
CA VAL A 221 13.38 11.55 13.94
C VAL A 221 14.62 10.77 13.56
N ASP A 222 14.98 10.78 12.28
CA ASP A 222 16.16 10.10 11.76
C ASP A 222 17.45 10.83 12.21
N PRO A 223 18.29 10.21 13.07
CA PRO A 223 19.52 10.85 13.57
C PRO A 223 20.53 11.12 12.46
N PHE A 224 20.60 10.25 11.44
CA PHE A 224 21.47 10.43 10.29
C PHE A 224 20.98 11.62 9.46
N ALA A 225 19.67 11.67 9.15
CA ALA A 225 19.08 12.81 8.46
C ALA A 225 19.33 14.14 9.20
N LYS A 226 19.15 14.16 10.53
CA LYS A 226 19.41 15.34 11.36
C LYS A 226 20.88 15.79 11.28
N ARG A 227 21.82 14.84 11.31
CA ARG A 227 23.26 15.13 11.14
C ARG A 227 23.56 15.67 9.74
N MET A 228 23.03 15.04 8.69
CA MET A 228 23.30 15.44 7.31
C MET A 228 22.72 16.81 6.98
N ARG A 229 21.52 17.14 7.48
CA ARG A 229 20.90 18.47 7.34
C ARG A 229 21.72 19.59 8.02
N ARG A 230 22.50 19.27 9.06
CA ARG A 230 23.38 20.23 9.74
C ARG A 230 24.65 20.55 8.97
N ILE A 231 25.15 19.59 8.18
CA ILE A 231 26.46 19.68 7.52
C ILE A 231 26.32 20.08 6.04
N TRP A 232 25.24 19.65 5.37
CA TRP A 232 25.09 19.76 3.92
C TRP A 232 23.87 20.58 3.50
N PRO A 233 23.89 21.20 2.29
CA PRO A 233 22.71 21.82 1.70
C PRO A 233 21.53 20.84 1.59
N LYS A 234 20.31 21.35 1.76
CA LYS A 234 19.06 20.55 1.87
C LYS A 234 18.91 19.46 0.81
N LYS A 235 19.20 19.75 -0.47
CA LYS A 235 19.08 18.80 -1.58
C LYS A 235 20.07 17.64 -1.45
N ILE A 236 21.31 17.93 -1.09
CA ILE A 236 22.38 16.93 -0.91
C ILE A 236 22.09 16.08 0.32
N ALA A 237 21.73 16.72 1.43
CA ALA A 237 21.36 16.02 2.67
C ALA A 237 20.20 15.03 2.42
N TYR A 238 19.14 15.46 1.74
CA TYR A 238 18.01 14.59 1.39
C TYR A 238 18.43 13.42 0.49
N ALA A 239 19.24 13.68 -0.54
CA ALA A 239 19.71 12.63 -1.44
C ALA A 239 20.55 11.57 -0.69
N LEU A 240 21.45 12.01 0.20
CA LEU A 240 22.28 11.11 1.00
C LEU A 240 21.45 10.30 2.00
N THR A 241 20.50 10.94 2.70
CA THR A 241 19.56 10.25 3.60
C THR A 241 18.69 9.24 2.86
N ARG A 242 18.18 9.58 1.67
CA ARG A 242 17.36 8.65 0.88
C ARG A 242 18.16 7.44 0.44
N VAL A 243 19.42 7.63 0.02
CA VAL A 243 20.32 6.51 -0.35
C VAL A 243 20.59 5.62 0.86
N GLU A 244 20.98 6.20 2.01
CA GLU A 244 21.24 5.43 3.22
C GLU A 244 20.01 4.62 3.67
N ASN A 245 18.84 5.25 3.76
CA ASN A 245 17.62 4.56 4.20
C ASN A 245 17.20 3.45 3.22
N THR A 246 17.31 3.70 1.91
CA THR A 246 17.01 2.68 0.89
C THR A 246 17.97 1.50 0.99
N THR A 247 19.27 1.76 1.07
CA THR A 247 20.30 0.71 1.16
C THR A 247 20.15 -0.10 2.45
N ARG A 248 20.00 0.55 3.60
CA ARG A 248 19.84 -0.10 4.90
C ARG A 248 18.61 -1.02 4.93
N GLN A 249 17.50 -0.59 4.33
CA GLN A 249 16.29 -1.41 4.24
C GLN A 249 16.50 -2.65 3.36
N GLN A 250 17.18 -2.50 2.21
CA GLN A 250 17.51 -3.63 1.35
C GLN A 250 18.48 -4.62 2.00
N GLU A 251 19.50 -4.11 2.70
CA GLU A 251 20.45 -4.94 3.45
C GLU A 251 19.76 -5.71 4.57
N LEU A 252 18.88 -5.06 5.33
CA LEU A 252 18.09 -5.74 6.37
C LEU A 252 17.23 -6.85 5.75
N TYR A 253 16.53 -6.57 4.64
CA TYR A 253 15.73 -7.58 3.96
C TYR A 253 16.60 -8.76 3.49
N LYS A 254 17.75 -8.48 2.86
CA LYS A 254 18.71 -9.50 2.42
C LYS A 254 19.19 -10.37 3.59
N LEU A 255 19.59 -9.77 4.71
CA LEU A 255 19.99 -10.48 5.92
C LEU A 255 18.86 -11.36 6.48
N CYS A 256 17.61 -10.90 6.42
CA CYS A 256 16.46 -11.71 6.84
C CYS A 256 16.23 -12.93 5.95
N ARG A 257 16.66 -12.89 4.68
CA ARG A 257 16.60 -14.05 3.77
C ARG A 257 17.80 -14.99 3.98
N GLU A 258 19.00 -14.45 4.17
CA GLU A 258 20.26 -15.22 4.25
C GLU A 258 20.53 -15.81 5.64
N ALA A 259 20.15 -15.10 6.72
CA ALA A 259 20.41 -15.50 8.11
C ALA A 259 19.18 -15.28 9.02
N PRO A 260 18.01 -15.89 8.71
CA PRO A 260 16.73 -15.59 9.38
C PRO A 260 16.76 -15.82 10.89
N GLU A 261 17.40 -16.89 11.38
CA GLU A 261 17.43 -17.21 12.82
C GLU A 261 18.27 -16.21 13.63
N GLY A 262 19.39 -15.75 13.07
CA GLY A 262 20.22 -14.72 13.69
C GLY A 262 19.47 -13.39 13.80
N VAL A 263 18.79 -12.98 12.71
CA VAL A 263 17.97 -11.77 12.73
C VAL A 263 16.79 -11.91 13.69
N LYS A 264 16.13 -13.08 13.73
CA LYS A 264 15.08 -13.38 14.70
C LYS A 264 15.57 -13.14 16.13
N SER A 265 16.71 -13.72 16.52
CA SER A 265 17.27 -13.53 17.87
C SER A 265 17.45 -12.04 18.19
N VAL A 266 18.13 -11.30 17.31
CA VAL A 266 18.39 -9.86 17.52
C VAL A 266 17.10 -9.06 17.71
N LEU A 267 16.05 -9.37 16.94
CA LEU A 267 14.77 -8.70 17.04
C LEU A 267 14.06 -9.00 18.37
N ILE A 268 14.03 -10.27 18.78
CA ILE A 268 13.40 -10.67 20.05
C ILE A 268 14.18 -10.10 21.24
N ASP A 269 15.51 -10.12 21.19
CA ASP A 269 16.36 -9.57 22.24
C ASP A 269 16.19 -8.05 22.37
N ALA A 270 15.97 -7.34 21.26
CA ALA A 270 15.63 -5.92 21.31
C ALA A 270 14.28 -5.67 21.99
N VAL A 271 13.28 -6.55 21.79
CA VAL A 271 12.00 -6.47 22.52
C VAL A 271 12.18 -6.79 24.01
N ARG A 272 13.00 -7.77 24.37
CA ARG A 272 13.35 -8.06 25.77
C ARG A 272 14.02 -6.87 26.45
N ALA A 273 14.94 -6.20 25.76
CA ALA A 273 15.59 -4.99 26.26
C ALA A 273 14.59 -3.85 26.49
N GLU A 274 13.55 -3.75 25.64
CA GLU A 274 12.46 -2.79 25.83
C GLU A 274 11.55 -3.16 27.01
N LEU A 275 11.13 -4.41 27.18
CA LEU A 275 10.08 -4.77 28.14
C LEU A 275 10.61 -5.21 29.51
N GLY A 276 11.88 -5.57 29.62
CA GLY A 276 12.48 -6.12 30.84
C GLY A 276 12.32 -7.62 30.97
N ALA A 277 13.01 -8.20 31.96
CA ALA A 277 13.13 -9.65 32.12
C ALA A 277 11.85 -10.35 32.60
N ASP A 278 10.95 -9.63 33.30
CA ASP A 278 9.73 -10.19 33.89
C ASP A 278 8.58 -10.30 32.86
N PHE A 279 8.74 -9.72 31.67
CA PHE A 279 7.72 -9.77 30.63
C PHE A 279 7.86 -11.04 29.78
N ASP A 280 6.76 -11.74 29.55
CA ASP A 280 6.73 -12.95 28.71
C ASP A 280 6.81 -12.60 27.21
N VAL A 281 8.01 -12.21 26.78
CA VAL A 281 8.32 -11.84 25.39
C VAL A 281 8.15 -13.06 24.47
N ASP A 282 8.48 -14.26 24.96
CA ASP A 282 8.39 -15.47 24.15
C ASP A 282 6.94 -15.81 23.77
N LYS A 283 5.98 -15.61 24.67
CA LYS A 283 4.56 -15.74 24.36
C LYS A 283 4.02 -14.60 23.49
N HIS A 284 4.44 -13.37 23.75
CA HIS A 284 3.75 -12.18 23.20
C HIS A 284 4.42 -11.54 21.99
N PHE A 285 5.68 -11.83 21.70
CA PHE A 285 6.42 -11.15 20.64
C PHE A 285 7.31 -12.06 19.81
N THR A 286 7.25 -13.39 19.98
CA THR A 286 7.99 -14.37 19.17
C THR A 286 7.10 -15.03 18.10
N PRO A 287 7.19 -14.63 16.82
CA PRO A 287 6.42 -15.24 15.75
C PRO A 287 6.97 -16.61 15.34
N THR A 288 6.10 -17.41 14.71
CA THR A 288 6.43 -18.76 14.18
C THR A 288 6.99 -18.73 12.75
N TYR A 289 6.93 -17.59 12.07
CA TYR A 289 7.44 -17.39 10.71
C TYR A 289 8.77 -16.63 10.72
N LYS A 290 9.51 -16.59 9.60
CA LYS A 290 10.83 -15.92 9.56
C LYS A 290 10.66 -14.40 9.38
N PRO A 291 11.60 -13.57 9.89
CA PRO A 291 11.55 -12.12 9.68
C PRO A 291 11.37 -11.77 8.19
N TRP A 292 10.44 -10.87 7.88
CA TRP A 292 10.02 -10.48 6.51
C TRP A 292 9.22 -11.49 5.67
N ASP A 293 8.92 -12.72 6.14
CA ASP A 293 7.90 -13.55 5.46
C ASP A 293 6.52 -12.88 5.54
N GLN A 294 6.36 -11.99 6.52
CA GLN A 294 5.30 -11.02 6.63
C GLN A 294 5.92 -9.66 6.98
N ARG A 295 5.25 -8.58 6.58
CA ARG A 295 5.74 -7.22 6.86
C ARG A 295 5.87 -6.99 8.37
N MET A 296 7.01 -6.47 8.78
CA MET A 296 7.32 -6.18 10.17
C MET A 296 6.61 -4.90 10.62
N CYS A 297 6.26 -4.80 11.91
CA CYS A 297 5.63 -3.61 12.47
C CYS A 297 6.66 -2.65 13.05
N LEU A 298 6.54 -1.37 12.69
CA LEU A 298 7.35 -0.29 13.23
C LEU A 298 6.61 0.41 14.38
N VAL A 299 7.28 0.52 15.52
CA VAL A 299 6.83 1.25 16.72
C VAL A 299 7.72 2.48 16.88
N PRO A 300 7.23 3.71 16.61
CA PRO A 300 8.02 4.92 16.74
C PRO A 300 8.24 5.27 18.22
N ASP A 301 9.44 5.70 18.57
CA ASP A 301 9.80 6.22 19.90
C ASP A 301 9.43 5.26 21.06
N SER A 302 9.42 3.95 20.77
CA SER A 302 9.02 2.90 21.70
C SER A 302 7.62 3.07 22.30
N ASP A 303 6.70 3.78 21.61
CA ASP A 303 5.38 4.17 22.13
C ASP A 303 4.56 3.00 22.70
N LEU A 304 4.49 1.87 21.97
CA LEU A 304 3.84 0.64 22.43
C LEU A 304 4.52 0.06 23.68
N PHE A 305 5.85 -0.03 23.69
CA PHE A 305 6.58 -0.62 24.80
C PHE A 305 6.47 0.23 26.07
N VAL A 306 6.45 1.56 25.93
CA VAL A 306 6.16 2.49 27.03
C VAL A 306 4.75 2.24 27.59
N ALA A 307 3.74 2.05 26.74
CA ALA A 307 2.38 1.77 27.18
C ALA A 307 2.27 0.44 27.95
N LEU A 308 2.98 -0.59 27.49
CA LEU A 308 3.04 -1.90 28.15
C LEU A 308 3.77 -1.82 29.50
N ARG A 309 4.98 -1.24 29.55
CA ARG A 309 5.76 -1.09 30.79
C ARG A 309 5.06 -0.26 31.86
N SER A 310 4.28 0.74 31.44
CA SER A 310 3.52 1.60 32.36
C SER A 310 2.17 1.01 32.78
N ASN A 311 1.86 -0.24 32.38
CA ASN A 311 0.59 -0.92 32.61
C ASN A 311 -0.63 -0.14 32.05
N LYS A 312 -0.41 0.76 31.09
CA LYS A 312 -1.46 1.48 30.37
C LYS A 312 -2.07 0.65 29.24
N ALA A 313 -1.37 -0.39 28.80
CA ALA A 313 -1.86 -1.39 27.88
C ALA A 313 -1.48 -2.80 28.36
N LYS A 314 -2.29 -3.79 27.97
CA LYS A 314 -1.99 -5.21 28.13
C LYS A 314 -1.88 -5.88 26.77
N VAL A 315 -1.16 -7.00 26.71
CA VAL A 315 -1.13 -7.88 25.53
C VAL A 315 -1.53 -9.28 25.94
N VAL A 316 -2.39 -9.90 25.13
CA VAL A 316 -2.85 -11.27 25.32
C VAL A 316 -2.65 -12.01 24.01
N THR A 317 -1.88 -13.11 24.06
CA THR A 317 -1.72 -14.03 22.93
C THR A 317 -2.60 -15.24 23.17
N ASP A 318 -3.72 -15.33 22.44
CA ASP A 318 -4.71 -16.41 22.57
C ASP A 318 -5.69 -16.42 21.38
N THR A 319 -6.58 -17.41 21.33
CA THR A 319 -7.68 -17.51 20.38
C THR A 319 -9.02 -17.17 21.00
N ILE A 320 -9.90 -16.59 20.18
CA ILE A 320 -11.26 -16.22 20.57
C ILE A 320 -12.15 -17.45 20.47
N LYS A 321 -12.76 -17.84 21.58
CA LYS A 321 -13.78 -18.88 21.62
C LYS A 321 -15.13 -18.35 21.18
N THR A 322 -15.61 -17.28 21.82
CA THR A 322 -16.87 -16.62 21.50
C THR A 322 -16.94 -15.23 22.15
N PHE A 323 -17.71 -14.33 21.54
CA PHE A 323 -18.13 -13.10 22.19
C PHE A 323 -19.25 -13.40 23.18
N THR A 324 -19.25 -12.65 24.27
CA THR A 324 -20.26 -12.68 25.34
C THR A 324 -20.97 -11.34 25.38
N GLU A 325 -21.95 -11.18 26.27
CA GLU A 325 -22.62 -9.88 26.44
C GLU A 325 -21.68 -8.76 26.89
N THR A 326 -20.60 -9.07 27.62
CA THR A 326 -19.73 -8.09 28.30
C THR A 326 -18.29 -8.04 27.77
N GLY A 327 -17.95 -8.86 26.78
CA GLY A 327 -16.58 -8.99 26.32
C GLY A 327 -16.31 -10.25 25.51
N ILE A 328 -15.08 -10.76 25.58
CA ILE A 328 -14.60 -11.88 24.76
C ILE A 328 -14.12 -13.03 25.65
N GLN A 329 -14.70 -14.21 25.46
CA GLN A 329 -14.21 -15.45 26.06
C GLN A 329 -13.10 -16.03 25.18
N LEU A 330 -11.94 -16.28 25.78
CA LEU A 330 -10.80 -16.91 25.11
C LEU A 330 -10.83 -18.43 25.28
N ASP A 331 -10.10 -19.15 24.43
CA ASP A 331 -9.99 -20.62 24.51
C ASP A 331 -9.24 -21.10 25.75
N SER A 332 -8.31 -20.29 26.29
CA SER A 332 -7.67 -20.56 27.58
C SER A 332 -8.61 -20.55 28.78
N GLY A 333 -9.81 -19.99 28.64
CA GLY A 333 -10.76 -19.77 29.73
C GLY A 333 -10.74 -18.35 30.30
N GLU A 334 -9.75 -17.51 29.97
CA GLU A 334 -9.74 -16.10 30.35
C GLU A 334 -10.88 -15.32 29.67
N HIS A 335 -11.49 -14.39 30.40
CA HIS A 335 -12.54 -13.51 29.90
C HIS A 335 -12.05 -12.06 29.85
N LEU A 336 -12.05 -11.47 28.65
CA LEU A 336 -11.65 -10.08 28.45
C LEU A 336 -12.88 -9.18 28.42
N GLU A 337 -13.10 -8.41 29.48
CA GLU A 337 -14.18 -7.43 29.53
C GLU A 337 -13.92 -6.27 28.55
N ALA A 338 -14.95 -5.85 27.81
CA ALA A 338 -14.84 -4.79 26.83
C ALA A 338 -16.13 -3.99 26.72
N ASP A 339 -16.00 -2.66 26.62
CA ASP A 339 -17.10 -1.80 26.18
C ASP A 339 -17.01 -1.55 24.67
N ILE A 340 -15.78 -1.63 24.12
CA ILE A 340 -15.49 -1.47 22.70
C ILE A 340 -14.53 -2.58 22.25
N VAL A 341 -14.83 -3.22 21.12
CA VAL A 341 -13.94 -4.15 20.45
C VAL A 341 -13.54 -3.56 19.10
N VAL A 342 -12.23 -3.43 18.85
CA VAL A 342 -11.68 -2.95 17.59
C VAL A 342 -11.13 -4.12 16.77
N THR A 343 -11.70 -4.38 15.61
CA THR A 343 -11.30 -5.50 14.73
C THR A 343 -10.19 -5.05 13.77
N ALA A 344 -8.97 -4.88 14.27
CA ALA A 344 -7.77 -4.56 13.48
C ALA A 344 -7.25 -5.79 12.69
N THR A 345 -8.16 -6.45 11.97
CA THR A 345 -7.99 -7.79 11.37
C THR A 345 -7.52 -7.78 9.91
N GLY A 346 -7.21 -6.59 9.38
CA GLY A 346 -6.57 -6.41 8.08
C GLY A 346 -7.53 -6.01 6.97
N LEU A 347 -7.12 -6.24 5.73
CA LEU A 347 -7.74 -5.68 4.54
C LEU A 347 -8.22 -6.78 3.58
N ASN A 348 -9.23 -6.43 2.77
CA ASN A 348 -9.55 -7.17 1.56
C ASN A 348 -8.75 -6.58 0.42
N LEU A 349 -7.89 -7.40 -0.20
CA LEU A 349 -7.15 -6.95 -1.37
C LEU A 349 -8.04 -6.98 -2.62
N CYS A 350 -7.75 -6.10 -3.57
CA CYS A 350 -8.38 -6.10 -4.89
C CYS A 350 -7.35 -5.82 -5.98
N THR A 351 -7.58 -6.41 -7.14
CA THR A 351 -6.81 -6.13 -8.36
C THR A 351 -7.49 -4.97 -9.08
N LEU A 352 -6.72 -3.93 -9.42
CA LEU A 352 -7.18 -2.78 -10.23
C LEU A 352 -8.53 -2.21 -9.78
N GLY A 353 -8.67 -1.92 -8.48
CA GLY A 353 -9.81 -1.19 -7.93
C GLY A 353 -11.18 -1.87 -8.05
N GLU A 354 -11.25 -3.19 -8.18
CA GLU A 354 -12.49 -3.96 -8.33
C GLU A 354 -13.32 -3.60 -9.58
N MET A 355 -12.66 -3.08 -10.63
CA MET A 355 -13.30 -2.75 -11.90
C MET A 355 -13.44 -3.98 -12.80
N GLU A 356 -14.49 -3.99 -13.64
CA GLU A 356 -14.60 -4.92 -14.76
C GLU A 356 -13.68 -4.48 -15.90
N PHE A 357 -12.86 -5.41 -16.42
CA PHE A 357 -12.00 -5.18 -17.58
C PHE A 357 -12.44 -6.05 -18.76
N VAL A 358 -12.52 -5.45 -19.94
CA VAL A 358 -12.89 -6.11 -21.19
C VAL A 358 -11.92 -5.68 -22.29
N VAL A 359 -11.48 -6.62 -23.12
CA VAL A 359 -10.70 -6.36 -24.35
C VAL A 359 -11.45 -7.00 -25.52
N ASP A 360 -11.86 -6.21 -26.50
CA ASP A 360 -12.59 -6.68 -27.70
C ASP A 360 -13.77 -7.60 -27.36
N SER A 361 -14.61 -7.14 -26.43
CA SER A 361 -15.78 -7.84 -25.88
C SER A 361 -15.47 -9.10 -25.05
N GLN A 362 -14.20 -9.43 -24.81
CA GLN A 362 -13.81 -10.54 -23.94
C GLN A 362 -13.44 -10.05 -22.53
N PRO A 363 -14.08 -10.56 -21.47
CA PRO A 363 -13.69 -10.27 -20.09
C PRO A 363 -12.24 -10.67 -19.82
N VAL A 364 -11.52 -9.82 -19.10
CA VAL A 364 -10.13 -10.07 -18.71
C VAL A 364 -10.09 -10.79 -17.36
N ASP A 365 -9.42 -11.94 -17.34
CA ASP A 365 -9.03 -12.62 -16.12
C ASP A 365 -7.53 -12.41 -15.89
N PHE A 366 -7.19 -11.47 -15.00
CA PHE A 366 -5.80 -11.13 -14.71
C PHE A 366 -5.00 -12.32 -14.17
N ALA A 367 -5.62 -13.32 -13.53
CA ALA A 367 -4.93 -14.51 -13.03
C ALA A 367 -4.39 -15.42 -14.15
N LYS A 368 -4.86 -15.23 -15.38
CA LYS A 368 -4.38 -15.93 -16.58
C LYS A 368 -3.30 -15.15 -17.32
N THR A 369 -3.04 -13.90 -16.94
CA THR A 369 -2.01 -13.07 -17.55
C THR A 369 -0.65 -13.27 -16.86
N TRP A 370 0.41 -12.82 -17.53
CA TRP A 370 1.76 -12.70 -16.98
C TRP A 370 2.10 -11.24 -16.75
N THR A 371 2.78 -10.95 -15.64
CA THR A 371 3.17 -9.60 -15.31
C THR A 371 4.35 -9.17 -16.18
N TYR A 372 4.23 -8.03 -16.86
CA TYR A 372 5.36 -7.38 -17.54
C TYR A 372 5.96 -6.35 -16.59
N LYS A 373 7.19 -6.61 -16.15
CA LYS A 373 7.97 -5.76 -15.23
C LYS A 373 7.27 -5.44 -13.90
N GLY A 374 6.23 -6.20 -13.54
CA GLY A 374 5.45 -5.96 -12.34
C GLY A 374 4.39 -4.85 -12.43
N PHE A 375 4.24 -4.17 -13.58
CA PHE A 375 3.31 -3.04 -13.72
C PHE A 375 2.31 -3.17 -14.89
N ALA A 376 2.56 -4.03 -15.88
CA ALA A 376 1.64 -4.30 -16.99
C ALA A 376 1.34 -5.81 -17.09
N PHE A 377 0.48 -6.20 -18.03
CA PHE A 377 -0.08 -7.55 -18.12
C PHE A 377 -0.04 -8.05 -19.55
N SER A 378 0.43 -9.29 -19.75
CA SER A 378 0.54 -9.90 -21.07
C SER A 378 -0.79 -9.89 -21.80
N GLY A 379 -0.80 -9.45 -23.06
CA GLY A 379 -1.99 -9.40 -23.90
C GLY A 379 -2.98 -8.28 -23.57
N ILE A 380 -2.66 -7.40 -22.60
CA ILE A 380 -3.51 -6.26 -22.25
C ILE A 380 -2.90 -4.97 -22.82
N PRO A 381 -3.55 -4.32 -23.78
CA PRO A 381 -3.02 -3.13 -24.45
C PRO A 381 -3.10 -1.88 -23.56
N ASN A 382 -2.11 -0.99 -23.69
CA ASN A 382 -2.14 0.38 -23.17
C ASN A 382 -2.56 0.51 -21.70
N LEU A 383 -2.13 -0.43 -20.85
CA LEU A 383 -2.47 -0.48 -19.45
C LEU A 383 -1.20 -0.55 -18.59
N ALA A 384 -1.10 0.32 -17.59
CA ALA A 384 -0.16 0.18 -16.49
C ALA A 384 -0.88 0.24 -15.14
N SER A 385 -0.30 -0.39 -14.14
CA SER A 385 -0.75 -0.36 -12.74
C SER A 385 0.40 -0.02 -11.82
N SER A 386 0.16 0.94 -10.93
CA SER A 386 1.11 1.31 -9.87
C SER A 386 0.95 0.36 -8.69
N TRP A 387 2.04 -0.34 -8.35
CA TRP A 387 2.15 -1.13 -7.14
C TRP A 387 3.51 -0.87 -6.48
N GLY A 388 3.54 -0.77 -5.15
CA GLY A 388 4.75 -0.50 -4.39
C GLY A 388 5.64 -1.73 -4.14
N TYR A 389 6.48 -1.64 -3.12
CA TYR A 389 7.24 -2.78 -2.60
C TYR A 389 6.57 -3.35 -1.35
N ILE A 390 6.65 -4.66 -1.17
CA ILE A 390 6.28 -5.30 0.11
C ILE A 390 7.33 -5.04 1.19
N ASN A 391 8.59 -4.93 0.78
CA ASN A 391 9.80 -4.85 1.61
C ASN A 391 10.46 -3.46 1.63
N ALA A 392 9.90 -2.50 0.89
CA ALA A 392 10.40 -1.12 0.81
C ALA A 392 9.26 -0.11 0.69
N SER A 393 9.60 1.17 0.69
CA SER A 393 8.62 2.26 0.55
C SER A 393 7.86 2.21 -0.77
N TRP A 394 6.56 2.46 -0.71
CA TRP A 394 5.64 2.35 -1.85
C TRP A 394 6.05 3.20 -3.06
N THR A 395 6.42 4.46 -2.81
CA THR A 395 6.72 5.44 -3.86
C THR A 395 8.02 5.19 -4.60
N LEU A 396 8.96 4.42 -4.02
CA LEU A 396 10.19 4.05 -4.72
C LEU A 396 9.88 3.33 -6.03
N ARG A 397 8.89 2.43 -6.02
CA ARG A 397 8.45 1.73 -7.23
C ARG A 397 7.48 2.55 -8.05
N ALA A 398 6.53 3.23 -7.41
CA ALA A 398 5.56 4.05 -8.11
C ALA A 398 6.24 5.12 -9.00
N ASP A 399 7.30 5.78 -8.51
CA ASP A 399 8.10 6.74 -9.28
C ASP A 399 8.74 6.06 -10.51
N LEU A 400 9.33 4.86 -10.35
CA LEU A 400 9.91 4.11 -11.48
C LEU A 400 8.85 3.76 -12.53
N THR A 401 7.67 3.29 -12.10
CA THR A 401 6.55 3.01 -13.01
C THR A 401 6.13 4.26 -13.77
N CYS A 402 6.02 5.41 -13.10
CA CYS A 402 5.67 6.68 -13.75
C CYS A 402 6.71 7.08 -14.80
N GLU A 403 8.00 6.99 -14.48
CA GLU A 403 9.08 7.27 -15.42
C GLU A 403 9.03 6.34 -16.65
N TYR A 404 8.80 5.04 -16.46
CA TYR A 404 8.68 4.08 -17.57
C TYR A 404 7.46 4.39 -18.44
N VAL A 405 6.29 4.63 -17.85
CA VAL A 405 5.07 4.99 -18.58
C VAL A 405 5.29 6.25 -19.43
N CYS A 406 5.94 7.29 -18.87
CA CYS A 406 6.24 8.50 -19.64
C CYS A 406 7.20 8.22 -20.81
N ARG A 407 8.22 7.38 -20.61
CA ARG A 407 9.12 6.93 -21.70
C ARG A 407 8.35 6.18 -22.79
N LEU A 408 7.42 5.31 -22.40
CA LEU A 408 6.58 4.53 -23.30
C LEU A 408 5.65 5.44 -24.13
N LEU A 409 4.93 6.36 -23.49
CA LEU A 409 4.05 7.32 -24.16
C LEU A 409 4.81 8.20 -25.15
N ASN A 410 6.00 8.67 -24.76
CA ASN A 410 6.85 9.47 -25.64
C ASN A 410 7.39 8.65 -26.83
N HIS A 411 7.70 7.36 -26.62
CA HIS A 411 8.09 6.46 -27.68
C HIS A 411 6.93 6.25 -28.67
N MET A 412 5.73 5.93 -28.18
CA MET A 412 4.53 5.74 -29.01
C MET A 412 4.25 6.97 -29.87
N ARG A 413 4.33 8.17 -29.28
CA ARG A 413 4.19 9.42 -30.02
C ARG A 413 5.26 9.60 -31.10
N LYS A 414 6.51 9.25 -30.82
CA LYS A 414 7.63 9.35 -31.77
C LYS A 414 7.45 8.37 -32.94
N THR A 415 7.01 7.16 -32.67
CA THR A 415 6.79 6.10 -33.68
C THR A 415 5.41 6.16 -34.32
N LYS A 416 4.55 7.09 -33.88
CA LYS A 416 3.16 7.27 -34.32
C LYS A 416 2.32 6.01 -34.13
N THR A 417 2.55 5.29 -33.03
CA THR A 417 1.82 4.09 -32.65
C THR A 417 0.72 4.42 -31.65
N THR A 418 -0.40 3.73 -31.76
CA THR A 418 -1.63 3.96 -30.97
C THR A 418 -1.79 2.91 -29.88
N SER A 419 -1.18 1.72 -30.05
CA SER A 419 -1.26 0.61 -29.12
C SER A 419 0.12 0.04 -28.79
N CYS A 420 0.32 -0.32 -27.53
CA CYS A 420 1.46 -1.05 -27.00
C CYS A 420 0.97 -2.21 -26.11
N THR A 421 1.39 -3.43 -26.42
CA THR A 421 0.93 -4.64 -25.75
C THR A 421 2.09 -5.58 -25.46
N PRO A 422 2.41 -5.87 -24.19
CA PRO A 422 3.42 -6.87 -23.88
C PRO A 422 2.87 -8.25 -24.25
N THR A 423 3.60 -8.99 -25.09
CA THR A 423 3.17 -10.30 -25.61
C THR A 423 4.25 -11.33 -25.39
N LEU A 424 3.86 -12.55 -24.95
CA LEU A 424 4.80 -13.64 -24.79
C LEU A 424 5.45 -14.00 -26.12
N ARG A 425 6.78 -14.01 -26.15
CA ARG A 425 7.53 -14.54 -27.29
C ARG A 425 7.42 -16.06 -27.28
N LYS A 426 7.74 -16.71 -28.41
CA LYS A 426 7.77 -18.18 -28.49
C LYS A 426 8.63 -18.82 -27.40
N ILE A 427 9.77 -18.21 -27.07
CA ILE A 427 10.67 -18.69 -26.01
C ILE A 427 10.10 -18.52 -24.59
N ASP A 428 9.12 -17.62 -24.41
CA ASP A 428 8.51 -17.36 -23.10
C ASP A 428 7.26 -18.23 -22.85
N GLN A 429 6.73 -18.90 -23.87
CA GLN A 429 5.47 -19.65 -23.76
C GLN A 429 5.54 -20.81 -22.76
N ASP A 430 6.73 -21.42 -22.64
CA ASP A 430 6.97 -22.57 -21.75
C ASP A 430 7.63 -22.17 -20.42
N MET A 431 7.68 -20.86 -20.09
CA MET A 431 8.33 -20.42 -18.85
C MET A 431 7.57 -20.92 -17.61
N PRO A 432 8.28 -21.29 -16.52
CA PRO A 432 7.64 -21.76 -15.30
C PRO A 432 6.66 -20.73 -14.74
N GLN A 433 5.44 -21.17 -14.44
CA GLN A 433 4.45 -20.33 -13.77
C GLN A 433 4.77 -20.20 -12.29
N ARG A 434 4.90 -18.96 -11.81
CA ARG A 434 5.09 -18.63 -10.40
C ARG A 434 4.02 -17.66 -9.91
N ASN A 435 3.83 -17.64 -8.60
CA ASN A 435 2.96 -16.66 -7.95
C ASN A 435 3.51 -15.25 -8.17
N TRP A 436 2.62 -14.25 -8.29
CA TRP A 436 3.02 -12.86 -8.53
C TRP A 436 4.02 -12.29 -7.52
N LEU A 437 3.93 -12.79 -6.28
CA LEU A 437 4.88 -12.57 -5.22
C LEU A 437 5.24 -13.94 -4.64
N GLU A 438 6.54 -14.20 -4.53
CA GLU A 438 7.07 -15.39 -3.86
C GLU A 438 7.48 -15.03 -2.43
N ASP A 439 7.56 -16.04 -1.56
CA ASP A 439 8.10 -15.94 -0.20
C ASP A 439 7.41 -14.90 0.73
N PHE A 440 6.17 -14.52 0.43
CA PHE A 440 5.37 -13.62 1.25
C PHE A 440 4.08 -14.29 1.74
N THR A 441 4.04 -14.64 3.02
CA THR A 441 3.06 -15.56 3.60
C THR A 441 1.90 -14.88 4.33
N SER A 442 1.84 -13.54 4.33
CA SER A 442 0.78 -12.77 4.98
C SER A 442 -0.61 -13.22 4.52
N GLY A 443 -1.52 -13.41 5.49
CA GLY A 443 -2.85 -13.98 5.23
C GLY A 443 -3.68 -13.22 4.20
N TYR A 444 -3.62 -11.88 4.20
CA TYR A 444 -4.33 -11.06 3.22
C TYR A 444 -3.83 -11.27 1.79
N MET A 445 -2.53 -11.53 1.62
CA MET A 445 -1.94 -11.79 0.31
C MET A 445 -2.27 -13.21 -0.16
N LYS A 446 -2.18 -14.21 0.74
CA LYS A 446 -2.57 -15.60 0.44
C LYS A 446 -4.02 -15.69 -0.07
N ARG A 447 -4.95 -14.95 0.53
CA ARG A 447 -6.36 -14.90 0.08
C ARG A 447 -6.54 -14.36 -1.34
N MET A 448 -5.61 -13.55 -1.84
CA MET A 448 -5.72 -12.85 -3.12
C MET A 448 -4.78 -13.41 -4.21
N MET A 449 -3.75 -14.19 -3.86
CA MET A 449 -2.69 -14.59 -4.79
C MET A 449 -3.22 -15.28 -6.05
N HIS A 450 -4.25 -16.12 -5.93
CA HIS A 450 -4.87 -16.82 -7.06
C HIS A 450 -5.62 -15.90 -8.04
N LYS A 451 -5.84 -14.62 -7.68
CA LYS A 451 -6.48 -13.59 -8.51
C LYS A 451 -5.48 -12.58 -9.08
N MET A 452 -4.20 -12.72 -8.75
CA MET A 452 -3.11 -11.85 -9.23
C MET A 452 -2.49 -12.47 -10.49
N PRO A 453 -1.85 -11.65 -11.36
CA PRO A 453 -1.15 -12.17 -12.53
C PRO A 453 0.00 -13.09 -12.15
N ARG A 454 0.40 -13.97 -13.07
CA ARG A 454 1.56 -14.83 -12.89
C ARG A 454 2.85 -14.05 -13.07
N GLN A 455 3.95 -14.57 -12.56
CA GLN A 455 5.28 -14.18 -13.01
C GLN A 455 6.06 -15.41 -13.49
N GLY A 456 7.00 -15.18 -14.39
CA GLY A 456 7.96 -16.18 -14.87
C GLY A 456 9.24 -16.20 -14.02
N ASP A 457 10.32 -16.66 -14.62
CA ASP A 457 11.64 -16.79 -13.98
C ASP A 457 12.72 -15.88 -14.58
N HIS A 458 12.39 -15.05 -15.57
CA HIS A 458 13.33 -14.15 -16.25
C HIS A 458 12.68 -12.84 -16.75
N GLU A 459 13.52 -11.82 -16.99
CA GLU A 459 13.08 -10.54 -17.53
C GLU A 459 12.47 -10.68 -18.94
N PRO A 460 11.41 -9.92 -19.27
CA PRO A 460 10.75 -8.89 -18.44
C PRO A 460 9.58 -9.44 -17.60
N TRP A 461 9.36 -10.76 -17.55
CA TRP A 461 8.18 -11.40 -16.96
C TRP A 461 8.26 -11.60 -15.44
N ILE A 462 8.94 -10.71 -14.73
CA ILE A 462 9.22 -10.83 -13.29
C ILE A 462 8.74 -9.62 -12.49
N ASN A 463 8.54 -9.86 -11.19
CA ASN A 463 8.20 -8.86 -10.19
C ASN A 463 9.21 -8.95 -9.02
N PRO A 464 10.45 -8.44 -9.19
CA PRO A 464 11.58 -8.82 -8.33
C PRO A 464 11.53 -8.29 -6.89
N GLN A 465 10.62 -7.34 -6.59
CA GLN A 465 10.56 -6.66 -5.28
C GLN A 465 11.94 -6.10 -4.83
N ASN A 466 12.72 -5.61 -5.79
CA ASN A 466 14.08 -5.12 -5.59
C ASN A 466 14.28 -3.81 -6.35
N TYR A 467 14.56 -2.74 -5.61
CA TYR A 467 14.66 -1.40 -6.15
C TYR A 467 15.76 -1.21 -7.20
N GLU A 468 16.94 -1.81 -7.03
CA GLU A 468 18.03 -1.63 -8.00
C GLU A 468 17.80 -2.43 -9.28
N LEU A 469 17.22 -3.64 -9.17
CA LEU A 469 16.80 -4.42 -10.34
C LEU A 469 15.69 -3.70 -11.12
N ASP A 470 14.64 -3.23 -10.43
CA ASP A 470 13.56 -2.47 -11.06
C ASP A 470 14.10 -1.16 -11.66
N LYS A 471 14.98 -0.44 -10.98
CA LYS A 471 15.57 0.80 -11.52
C LYS A 471 16.38 0.54 -12.80
N LYS A 472 17.12 -0.57 -12.89
CA LYS A 472 17.79 -0.99 -14.13
C LYS A 472 16.75 -1.28 -15.22
N MET A 473 15.76 -2.11 -14.91
CA MET A 473 14.73 -2.57 -15.85
C MET A 473 13.81 -1.44 -16.36
N PHE A 474 13.54 -0.44 -15.53
CA PHE A 474 12.59 0.65 -15.83
C PHE A 474 13.27 1.88 -16.42
N ARG A 475 14.54 2.16 -16.10
CA ARG A 475 15.24 3.35 -16.64
C ARG A 475 16.17 3.04 -17.79
N LYS A 476 16.80 1.86 -17.80
CA LYS A 476 17.89 1.54 -18.74
C LYS A 476 17.44 0.61 -19.86
N SER A 477 16.49 -0.29 -19.62
CA SER A 477 16.04 -1.21 -20.67
C SER A 477 15.36 -0.45 -21.83
N PRO A 478 15.51 -0.94 -23.08
CA PRO A 478 14.76 -0.44 -24.21
C PRO A 478 13.24 -0.48 -23.97
N ILE A 479 12.53 0.43 -24.63
CA ILE A 479 11.07 0.41 -24.67
C ILE A 479 10.59 -0.64 -25.68
N ASP A 480 11.22 -0.66 -26.86
CA ASP A 480 11.08 -1.72 -27.85
C ASP A 480 12.09 -2.84 -27.53
N ASP A 481 11.69 -3.71 -26.60
CA ASP A 481 12.51 -4.81 -26.08
C ASP A 481 12.20 -6.16 -26.75
N GLY A 482 11.44 -6.15 -27.85
CA GLY A 482 10.97 -7.35 -28.55
C GLY A 482 9.87 -8.14 -27.82
N VAL A 483 9.41 -7.65 -26.66
CA VAL A 483 8.25 -8.17 -25.92
C VAL A 483 7.08 -7.20 -26.01
N MET A 484 7.35 -5.90 -25.88
CA MET A 484 6.36 -4.85 -26.09
C MET A 484 6.08 -4.67 -27.59
N LEU A 485 4.90 -5.08 -28.05
CA LEU A 485 4.47 -4.91 -29.44
C LEU A 485 3.81 -3.56 -29.65
N PHE A 486 4.22 -2.82 -30.67
CA PHE A 486 3.62 -1.53 -31.03
C PHE A 486 2.83 -1.64 -32.34
N THR A 487 1.59 -1.12 -32.34
CA THR A 487 0.68 -1.21 -33.49
C THR A 487 -0.11 0.11 -33.68
N ASN A 488 -0.78 0.21 -34.84
CA ASN A 488 -1.64 1.34 -35.22
C ASN A 488 -3.10 0.93 -35.24
#